data_AF-A0A914USP0-F1
#
_entry.id   AF-A0A914USP0-F1
#
_cell.length_a   1.000
_cell.length_b   1.000
_cell.length_c   1.000
_cell.angle_alpha   90.00
_cell.angle_beta   90.00
_cell.angle_gamma   90.00
#
_symmetry.space_group_name_H-M   'P 1'
#
loop_
_entity.id
_entity.type
_entity.pdbx_description
1 polymer ?
#
loop_
_entity_poly.entity_id
_entity_poly.type
_entity_poly.pdbx_seq_one_letter_code
_entity_poly.pdbx_strand_id
1 'polypeptide(L)'
;LVAVSGEPKIKLSQEVAKITLPGRKRSYRLFGKSGFHILDLMMLDDEPPPQVNQSILCRHPFEESKRAIVVPTRVEPLHVQFWGENRILVDLPTLEGARERVKQSLSHVRQDHKRYLNPTPYKVSVSEKLYTFLHSLWLQNAPIGQLE
;
A
#
# COMPACT_ATOMS: atom_id res chain seq x y z
N LEU A 1 -2.72 3.17 -15.56
CA LEU A 1 -1.46 2.52 -16.01
C LEU A 1 -0.34 3.05 -15.12
N VAL A 2 0.43 2.17 -14.48
CA VAL A 2 1.49 2.60 -13.51
C VAL A 2 2.90 2.47 -14.07
N ALA A 3 3.10 1.64 -15.10
CA ALA A 3 4.34 1.49 -15.84
C ALA A 3 4.09 0.94 -17.25
N VAL A 4 4.96 1.29 -18.21
CA VAL A 4 4.96 0.79 -19.60
C VAL A 4 6.38 0.46 -19.99
N SER A 5 6.63 -0.75 -20.50
CA SER A 5 7.98 -1.18 -20.91
C SER A 5 9.05 -0.99 -19.82
N GLY A 6 8.67 -1.12 -18.55
CA GLY A 6 9.56 -0.89 -17.40
C GLY A 6 9.62 0.58 -16.93
N GLU A 7 9.18 1.54 -17.74
CA GLU A 7 9.15 2.95 -17.35
C GLU A 7 7.93 3.27 -16.47
N PRO A 8 8.11 3.94 -15.33
CA PRO A 8 6.99 4.39 -14.51
C PRO A 8 6.17 5.47 -15.21
N LYS A 9 4.86 5.48 -14.97
CA LYS A 9 3.94 6.51 -15.48
C LYS A 9 3.15 7.11 -14.31
N ILE A 10 2.98 8.43 -14.34
CA ILE A 10 2.20 9.20 -13.38
C ILE A 10 1.14 10.00 -14.13
N LYS A 11 -0.09 9.97 -13.62
CA LYS A 11 -1.16 10.89 -14.05
C LYS A 11 -1.25 12.02 -13.04
N LEU A 12 -1.06 13.25 -13.51
CA LEU A 12 -1.28 14.45 -12.71
C LEU A 12 -2.74 14.89 -12.77
N SER A 13 -3.17 15.55 -11.70
CA SER A 13 -4.51 16.08 -11.52
C SER A 13 -4.43 17.32 -10.64
N GLN A 14 -5.35 18.27 -10.84
CA GLN A 14 -5.48 19.43 -9.94
C GLN A 14 -5.85 18.99 -8.52
N GLU A 15 -6.71 17.97 -8.40
CA GLU A 15 -6.98 17.33 -7.12
C GLU A 15 -5.90 16.31 -6.79
N VAL A 16 -5.18 16.54 -5.70
CA VAL A 16 -4.08 15.69 -5.22
C VAL A 16 -4.55 14.25 -4.97
N ALA A 17 -5.78 14.06 -4.46
CA ALA A 17 -6.36 12.75 -4.21
C ALA A 17 -6.56 11.90 -5.49
N LYS A 18 -6.55 12.52 -6.67
CA LYS A 18 -6.70 11.85 -7.98
C LYS A 18 -5.36 11.58 -8.68
N ILE A 19 -4.23 11.93 -8.04
CA ILE A 19 -2.89 11.60 -8.54
C ILE A 19 -2.63 10.11 -8.34
N THR A 20 -2.12 9.45 -9.37
CA THR A 20 -1.84 8.00 -9.31
C THR A 20 -0.46 7.73 -8.73
N LEU A 21 -0.31 6.68 -7.91
CA LEU A 21 1.01 6.22 -7.46
C LEU A 21 1.76 5.52 -8.62
N PRO A 22 2.94 6.01 -9.05
CA PRO A 22 3.68 5.46 -10.18
C PRO A 22 4.37 4.13 -9.84
N GLY A 23 4.85 3.44 -10.88
CA GLY A 23 5.71 2.24 -10.76
C GLY A 23 4.99 0.95 -10.38
N ARG A 24 5.69 -0.18 -10.54
CA ARG A 24 5.24 -1.49 -10.01
C ARG A 24 5.44 -1.53 -8.50
N LYS A 25 4.47 -2.09 -7.78
CA LYS A 25 4.41 -2.04 -6.32
C LYS A 25 4.02 -3.38 -5.71
N ARG A 26 4.51 -3.62 -4.50
CA ARG A 26 4.05 -4.66 -3.58
C ARG A 26 3.33 -4.01 -2.41
N SER A 27 2.40 -4.73 -1.82
CA SER A 27 1.62 -4.25 -0.68
C SER A 27 1.68 -5.25 0.45
N TYR A 28 1.85 -4.73 1.67
CA TYR A 28 2.04 -5.51 2.88
C TYR A 28 1.11 -5.00 3.97
N ARG A 29 0.43 -5.90 4.65
CA ARG A 29 -0.34 -5.58 5.84
C ARG A 29 0.53 -5.72 7.07
N LEU A 30 0.60 -4.65 7.86
CA LEU A 30 1.39 -4.60 9.09
C LEU A 30 0.49 -4.83 10.30
N PHE A 31 0.90 -5.76 11.16
CA PHE A 31 0.19 -6.11 12.39
C PHE A 31 0.90 -5.52 13.60
N GLY A 32 0.11 -5.06 14.57
CA GLY A 32 0.62 -4.56 15.84
C GLY A 32 0.75 -5.63 16.90
N LYS A 33 1.37 -5.27 18.03
CA LYS A 33 1.52 -6.14 19.21
C LYS A 33 0.18 -6.70 19.72
N SER A 34 -0.92 -5.96 19.52
CA SER A 34 -2.27 -6.39 19.87
C SER A 34 -2.89 -7.42 18.93
N GLY A 35 -2.18 -7.83 17.86
CA GLY A 35 -2.67 -8.78 16.86
C GLY A 35 -3.64 -8.18 15.85
N PHE A 36 -3.93 -6.87 15.92
CA PHE A 36 -4.76 -6.17 14.97
C PHE A 36 -3.95 -5.55 13.82
N HIS A 37 -4.61 -5.32 12.70
CA HIS A 37 -4.07 -4.56 11.58
C HIS A 37 -3.76 -3.11 12.01
N ILE A 38 -2.56 -2.62 11.69
CA ILE A 38 -2.16 -1.22 11.91
C ILE A 38 -2.44 -0.41 10.65
N LEU A 39 -1.86 -0.84 9.54
CA LEU A 39 -1.93 -0.17 8.24
C LEU A 39 -1.51 -1.13 7.12
N ASP A 40 -1.86 -0.77 5.88
CA ASP A 40 -1.31 -1.40 4.69
C ASP A 40 -0.21 -0.49 4.11
N LEU A 41 0.96 -1.07 3.86
CA LEU A 41 2.14 -0.41 3.35
C LEU A 41 2.37 -0.79 1.88
N MET A 42 2.44 0.20 1.00
CA MET A 42 2.86 0.04 -0.38
C MET A 42 4.36 0.34 -0.52
N MET A 43 5.07 -0.52 -1.25
CA MET A 43 6.50 -0.41 -1.53
C MET A 43 6.72 -0.62 -3.03
N LEU A 44 7.79 -0.09 -3.59
CA LEU A 44 8.24 -0.45 -4.94
C LEU A 44 8.58 -1.95 -5.00
N ASP A 45 8.43 -2.53 -6.18
CA ASP A 45 8.64 -3.97 -6.41
C ASP A 45 10.09 -4.43 -6.20
N ASP A 46 11.05 -3.51 -6.28
CA ASP A 46 12.49 -3.74 -6.09
C ASP A 46 12.96 -3.52 -4.64
N GLU A 47 12.06 -3.11 -3.73
CA GLU A 47 12.39 -2.97 -2.32
C GLU A 47 12.39 -4.33 -1.60
N PRO A 48 13.28 -4.54 -0.62
CA PRO A 48 13.17 -5.68 0.26
C PRO A 48 11.86 -5.60 1.05
N PRO A 49 11.18 -6.75 1.29
CA PRO A 49 9.96 -6.77 2.08
C PRO A 49 10.21 -6.28 3.51
N PRO A 50 9.21 -5.67 4.17
CA PRO A 50 9.36 -5.23 5.54
C PRO A 50 9.51 -6.44 6.47
N GLN A 51 10.39 -6.33 7.45
CA GLN A 51 10.69 -7.43 8.38
C GLN A 51 9.92 -7.29 9.69
N VAL A 52 9.61 -8.44 10.29
CA VAL A 52 9.01 -8.50 11.62
C VAL A 52 10.01 -7.96 12.65
N ASN A 53 9.50 -7.19 13.63
CA ASN A 53 10.28 -6.54 14.68
C ASN A 53 11.30 -5.48 14.21
N GLN A 54 11.31 -5.12 12.93
CA GLN A 54 12.12 -4.01 12.41
C GLN A 54 11.27 -2.74 12.26
N SER A 55 11.79 -1.60 12.70
CA SER A 55 11.11 -0.33 12.51
C SER A 55 11.08 0.08 11.03
N ILE A 56 9.93 0.57 10.57
CA ILE A 56 9.75 1.11 9.23
C ILE A 56 8.98 2.43 9.29
N LEU A 57 9.49 3.43 8.56
CA LEU A 57 8.82 4.70 8.39
C LEU A 57 7.70 4.57 7.36
N CYS A 58 6.47 4.81 7.78
CA CYS A 58 5.27 4.78 6.96
C CYS A 58 4.78 6.21 6.74
N ARG A 59 4.63 6.63 5.48
CA ARG A 59 4.23 7.99 5.12
C ARG A 59 2.89 7.98 4.38
N HIS A 60 2.09 9.02 4.60
CA HIS A 60 0.98 9.30 3.69
C HIS A 60 1.56 9.75 2.35
N PRO A 61 1.05 9.29 1.20
CA PRO A 61 1.61 9.62 -0.11
C PRO A 61 1.58 11.11 -0.45
N PHE A 62 0.65 11.87 0.12
CA PHE A 62 0.38 13.25 -0.27
C PHE A 62 0.32 14.26 0.89
N GLU A 63 0.37 13.79 2.14
CA GLU A 63 0.25 14.66 3.32
C GLU A 63 1.50 14.48 4.17
N GLU A 64 2.47 15.38 4.03
CA GLU A 64 3.81 15.20 4.59
C GLU A 64 3.84 15.11 6.12
N SER A 65 2.90 15.81 6.77
CA SER A 65 2.72 15.81 8.23
C SER A 65 2.21 14.46 8.76
N LYS A 66 1.58 13.64 7.90
CA LYS A 66 1.04 12.32 8.27
C LYS A 66 2.09 11.24 8.02
N ARG A 67 2.89 10.97 9.05
CA ARG A 67 3.90 9.90 9.05
C ARG A 67 4.01 9.24 10.42
N ALA A 68 4.39 7.97 10.43
CA ALA A 68 4.56 7.19 11.66
C ALA A 68 5.65 6.13 11.50
N ILE A 69 6.37 5.86 12.57
CA ILE A 69 7.25 4.68 12.65
C ILE A 69 6.42 3.51 13.19
N VAL A 70 6.45 2.38 12.47
CA VAL A 70 5.77 1.15 12.86
C VAL A 70 6.81 0.07 13.09
N VAL A 71 6.64 -0.71 14.16
CA VAL A 71 7.39 -1.96 14.41
C VAL A 71 6.37 -3.10 14.33
N PRO A 72 6.25 -3.78 13.18
CA PRO A 72 5.24 -4.80 12.98
C PRO A 72 5.63 -6.10 13.69
N THR A 73 4.68 -6.75 14.35
CA THR A 73 4.87 -8.10 14.94
C THR A 73 4.55 -9.21 13.95
N ARG A 74 3.82 -8.88 12.87
CA ARG A 74 3.58 -9.75 11.73
C ARG A 74 3.46 -8.87 10.48
N VAL A 75 3.98 -9.41 9.37
CA VAL A 75 3.93 -8.79 8.05
C VAL A 75 3.27 -9.80 7.11
N GLU A 76 2.23 -9.37 6.40
CA GLU A 76 1.50 -10.23 5.45
C GLU A 76 1.56 -9.62 4.04
N PRO A 77 2.13 -10.31 3.04
CA PRO A 77 2.06 -9.86 1.66
C PRO A 77 0.62 -9.97 1.13
N LEU A 78 0.12 -8.90 0.51
CA LEU A 78 -1.27 -8.84 0.03
C LEU A 78 -1.41 -9.26 -1.45
N HIS A 79 -0.33 -9.21 -2.21
CA HIS A 79 -0.32 -9.66 -3.60
C HIS A 79 0.19 -11.10 -3.68
N VAL A 80 -0.59 -11.96 -4.33
CA VAL A 80 -0.23 -13.35 -4.63
C VAL A 80 -0.30 -13.53 -6.13
N GLN A 81 0.71 -14.16 -6.72
CA GLN A 81 0.74 -14.44 -8.14
C GLN A 81 -0.05 -15.71 -8.44
N PHE A 82 -1.31 -15.56 -8.89
CA PHE A 82 -2.16 -16.69 -9.27
C PHE A 82 -1.86 -17.23 -10.67
N TRP A 83 -1.44 -16.37 -11.58
CA TRP A 83 -1.18 -16.71 -12.98
C TRP A 83 0.22 -16.28 -13.38
N GLY A 84 0.95 -17.18 -14.05
CA GLY A 84 2.27 -16.93 -14.60
C GLY A 84 2.72 -18.13 -15.41
N GLU A 85 3.68 -17.93 -16.31
CA GLU A 85 4.20 -19.02 -17.15
C GLU A 85 3.10 -19.78 -17.92
N ASN A 86 2.06 -19.05 -18.35
CA ASN A 86 0.86 -19.57 -19.02
C ASN A 86 0.08 -20.65 -18.23
N ARG A 87 0.18 -20.65 -16.91
CA ARG A 87 -0.55 -21.57 -16.03
C ARG A 87 -0.99 -20.91 -14.73
N ILE A 88 -1.88 -21.59 -14.03
CA ILE A 88 -2.23 -21.28 -12.65
C ILE A 88 -1.07 -21.77 -11.76
N LEU A 89 -0.54 -20.89 -10.91
CA LEU A 89 0.60 -21.19 -10.02
C LEU A 89 0.17 -21.56 -8.60
N VAL A 90 -1.07 -21.26 -8.22
CA VAL A 90 -1.59 -21.46 -6.86
C VAL A 90 -2.99 -22.05 -6.94
N ASP A 91 -3.28 -23.02 -6.08
CA ASP A 91 -4.61 -23.60 -5.98
C ASP A 91 -5.66 -22.54 -5.65
N LEU A 92 -6.78 -22.57 -6.39
CA LEU A 92 -7.88 -21.66 -6.16
C LEU A 92 -8.57 -22.01 -4.85
N PRO A 93 -8.84 -21.02 -3.98
CA PRO A 93 -9.53 -21.29 -2.73
C PRO A 93 -10.95 -21.78 -2.99
N THR A 94 -11.41 -22.74 -2.21
CA THR A 94 -12.83 -23.14 -2.19
C THR A 94 -13.70 -22.00 -1.66
N LEU A 95 -15.01 -22.05 -1.93
CA LEU A 95 -15.95 -21.06 -1.40
C LEU A 95 -15.92 -21.01 0.14
N GLU A 96 -15.85 -22.16 0.79
CA GLU A 96 -15.75 -22.28 2.24
C GLU A 96 -14.43 -21.71 2.76
N GLY A 97 -13.31 -22.01 2.09
CA GLY A 97 -11.99 -21.45 2.42
C GLY A 97 -11.95 -19.93 2.28
N ALA A 98 -12.56 -19.39 1.22
CA ALA A 98 -12.69 -17.95 1.03
C ALA A 98 -13.54 -17.30 2.14
N ARG A 99 -14.66 -17.93 2.51
CA ARG A 99 -15.53 -17.45 3.61
C ARG A 99 -14.78 -17.44 4.94
N GLU A 100 -14.06 -18.50 5.25
CA GLU A 100 -13.32 -18.62 6.50
C GLU A 100 -12.17 -17.60 6.57
N ARG A 101 -11.43 -17.42 5.47
CA ARG A 101 -10.41 -16.38 5.37
C ARG A 101 -10.97 -14.98 5.64
N VAL A 102 -12.16 -14.66 5.12
CA VAL A 102 -12.81 -13.36 5.38
C VAL A 102 -13.17 -13.21 6.86
N LYS A 103 -13.77 -14.24 7.48
CA LYS A 103 -14.10 -14.22 8.91
C LYS A 103 -12.85 -13.99 9.78
N GLN A 104 -11.77 -14.71 9.50
CA GLN A 104 -10.49 -14.56 10.19
C GLN A 104 -9.90 -13.17 9.95
N SER A 105 -9.91 -12.68 8.72
CA SER A 105 -9.40 -11.32 8.42
C SER A 105 -10.15 -10.24 9.19
N LEU A 106 -11.48 -10.35 9.30
CA LEU A 106 -12.31 -9.38 10.01
C LEU A 106 -12.14 -9.43 11.54
N SER A 107 -11.71 -10.56 12.12
CA SER A 107 -11.40 -10.65 13.55
C SER A 107 -10.14 -9.83 13.90
N HIS A 108 -9.19 -9.73 12.97
CA HIS A 108 -7.97 -8.92 13.09
C HIS A 108 -8.14 -7.44 12.71
N VAL A 109 -9.31 -7.03 12.21
CA VAL A 109 -9.64 -5.61 12.00
C VAL A 109 -10.15 -5.00 13.31
N ARG A 110 -9.58 -3.87 13.73
CA ARG A 110 -10.02 -3.13 14.91
C ARG A 110 -11.50 -2.72 14.79
N GLN A 111 -12.22 -2.71 15.90
CA GLN A 111 -13.66 -2.39 15.91
C GLN A 111 -13.97 -0.98 15.37
N ASP A 112 -13.07 -0.01 15.56
CA ASP A 112 -13.30 1.37 15.14
C ASP A 112 -13.34 1.55 13.61
N HIS A 113 -12.67 0.68 12.86
CA HIS A 113 -12.77 0.57 11.40
C HIS A 113 -14.07 -0.10 10.93
N LYS A 114 -14.74 -0.87 11.80
CA LYS A 114 -15.95 -1.67 11.49
C LYS A 114 -17.26 -0.96 11.88
N ARG A 115 -17.19 0.27 12.39
CA ARG A 115 -18.37 1.02 12.83
C ARG A 115 -19.25 1.38 11.63
N TYR A 116 -20.57 1.30 11.81
CA TYR A 116 -21.54 1.75 10.81
C TYR A 116 -21.54 3.27 10.63
N LEU A 117 -21.44 4.01 11.74
CA LEU A 117 -21.42 5.47 11.74
C LEU A 117 -19.99 5.96 11.95
N ASN A 118 -19.51 6.81 11.03
CA ASN A 118 -18.20 7.46 11.08
C ASN A 118 -17.04 6.50 11.41
N PRO A 119 -16.82 5.44 10.58
CA PRO A 119 -15.70 4.54 10.79
C PRO A 119 -14.37 5.29 10.72
N THR A 120 -13.40 4.86 11.54
CA THR A 120 -12.05 5.40 11.45
C THR A 120 -11.45 5.02 10.09
N PRO A 121 -10.94 5.97 9.29
CA PRO A 121 -10.27 5.64 8.04
C PRO A 121 -9.10 4.68 8.26
N TYR A 122 -9.04 3.62 7.45
CA TYR A 122 -7.93 2.69 7.50
C TYR A 122 -6.70 3.30 6.83
N LYS A 123 -5.54 3.15 7.47
CA LYS A 123 -4.30 3.78 7.00
C LYS A 123 -3.71 2.97 5.85
N VAL A 124 -3.49 3.65 4.74
CA VAL A 124 -2.67 3.16 3.62
C VAL A 124 -1.48 4.09 3.51
N SER A 125 -0.27 3.53 3.59
CA SER A 125 0.98 4.29 3.61
C SER A 125 1.91 3.81 2.51
N VAL A 126 2.91 4.64 2.20
CA VAL A 126 3.99 4.32 1.27
C VAL A 126 5.32 4.25 2.02
N SER A 127 6.26 3.46 1.51
CA SER A 127 7.65 3.46 1.96
C SER A 127 8.31 4.81 1.68
N GLU A 128 9.43 5.08 2.37
CA GLU A 128 10.26 6.26 2.11
C GLU A 128 10.73 6.32 0.66
N LYS A 129 11.14 5.19 0.09
CA LYS A 129 11.62 5.11 -1.29
C LYS A 129 10.49 5.41 -2.29
N LEU A 130 9.31 4.81 -2.09
CA LEU A 130 8.14 5.08 -2.93
C LEU A 130 7.65 6.53 -2.79
N TYR A 131 7.71 7.11 -1.58
CA TYR A 131 7.38 8.52 -1.35
C TYR A 131 8.28 9.44 -2.15
N THR A 132 9.60 9.29 -2.01
CA THR A 132 10.60 10.10 -2.72
C THR A 132 10.47 9.94 -4.23
N PHE A 133 10.25 8.71 -4.69
CA PHE A 133 10.03 8.42 -6.11
C PHE A 133 8.79 9.11 -6.68
N LEU A 134 7.67 9.07 -5.94
CA LEU A 134 6.44 9.78 -6.32
C LEU A 134 6.69 11.29 -6.45
N HIS A 135 7.32 11.91 -5.45
CA HIS A 135 7.56 13.36 -5.45
C HIS A 135 8.53 13.78 -6.56
N SER A 136 9.57 12.98 -6.80
CA SER A 136 10.50 13.22 -7.91
C SER A 136 9.79 13.21 -9.26
N LEU A 137 8.98 12.17 -9.54
CA LEU A 137 8.19 12.10 -10.77
C LEU A 137 7.15 13.21 -10.87
N TRP A 138 6.54 13.61 -9.75
CA TRP A 138 5.59 14.72 -9.75
C TRP A 138 6.27 16.02 -10.15
N LEU A 139 7.38 16.39 -9.51
CA LEU A 139 8.12 17.62 -9.81
C LEU A 139 8.63 17.67 -11.25
N GLN A 140 9.03 16.54 -11.83
CA GLN A 140 9.46 16.45 -13.23
C GLN A 140 8.34 16.71 -14.25
N ASN A 141 7.08 16.41 -13.88
CA ASN A 141 5.93 16.48 -14.80
C ASN A 141 4.99 17.64 -14.46
N ALA A 142 5.14 18.27 -13.30
CA ALA A 142 4.32 19.40 -12.89
C ALA A 142 4.63 20.60 -13.80
N PRO A 143 3.60 21.33 -14.28
CA PRO A 143 3.82 22.51 -15.11
C PRO A 143 4.57 23.58 -14.31
N ILE A 144 5.59 24.16 -14.93
CA ILE A 144 6.33 25.28 -14.36
C ILE A 144 5.61 26.56 -14.79
N GLY A 145 5.09 27.32 -13.82
CA GLY A 145 4.55 28.64 -14.08
C GLY A 145 5.69 29.63 -14.34
N GLN A 146 5.61 30.38 -15.44
CA GLN A 146 6.43 31.57 -15.65
C GLN A 146 5.70 32.76 -15.01
N LEU A 147 6.40 33.49 -14.15
CA LEU A 147 5.91 34.75 -13.58
C LEU A 147 6.54 35.87 -14.40
N GLU A 148 5.71 36.68 -15.06
CA GLU A 148 6.09 37.96 -15.68
C GLU A 148 5.85 39.12 -14.71
#